data_AF-A0A9W5TYH4-F1
#
_entry.id   AF-A0A9W5TYH4-F1
#
_cell.length_a   1.000
_cell.length_b   1.000
_cell.length_c   1.000
_cell.angle_alpha   90.00
_cell.angle_beta   90.00
_cell.angle_gamma   90.00
#
_symmetry.space_group_name_H-M   'P 1'
#
loop_
_entity.id
_entity.type
_entity.pdbx_description
1 polymer ?
#
loop_
_entity_poly.entity_id
_entity_poly.type
_entity_poly.pdbx_seq_one_letter_code
_entity_poly.pdbx_strand_id
1 'polypeptide(L)'
;MFLRGLTLTKSHSCYKNDIRILLIYNHFRDATGYDHGAREAKQAISLANDLDVPDGVAIFGDIEPKYPVDSAFIQGWYDTLAASDYQPGLYGVFDDGSNLVEAYHATKRKARENTIVWTSYPQQEITTKENAPKYAPEGPDDALLYGWQYAIESDKCNIDTNLFTKELLDALW
;
A
#
# COMPACT_ATOMS: atom_id res chain seq x y z
N MET A 1 1.46 8.85 -2.80
CA MET A 1 0.61 9.91 -3.36
C MET A 1 -0.75 9.27 -3.69
N PHE A 2 -1.88 9.89 -3.33
CA PHE A 2 -3.20 9.27 -3.53
C PHE A 2 -3.65 9.32 -4.99
N LEU A 3 -4.23 8.21 -5.49
CA LEU A 3 -4.76 8.13 -6.87
C LEU A 3 -5.85 9.18 -7.15
N ARG A 4 -6.67 9.51 -6.15
CA ARG A 4 -7.70 10.55 -6.25
C ARG A 4 -7.16 11.97 -6.47
N GLY A 5 -5.87 12.20 -6.24
CA GLY A 5 -5.22 13.52 -6.31
C GLY A 5 -4.11 13.63 -7.35
N LEU A 6 -3.93 12.60 -8.20
CA LEU A 6 -2.95 12.64 -9.27
C LEU A 6 -3.55 13.25 -10.53
N THR A 7 -2.82 14.18 -11.13
CA THR A 7 -3.02 14.61 -12.52
C THR A 7 -1.72 14.36 -13.28
N LEU A 8 -1.80 14.07 -14.58
CA LEU A 8 -0.63 13.83 -15.44
C LEU A 8 0.42 14.96 -15.37
N THR A 9 -0.01 16.20 -15.15
CA THR A 9 0.89 17.35 -14.96
C THR A 9 1.73 17.25 -13.67
N LYS A 10 1.18 16.66 -12.61
CA LYS A 10 1.84 16.49 -11.32
C LYS A 10 2.84 15.33 -11.34
N SER A 11 2.55 14.25 -12.08
CA SER A 11 3.50 13.14 -12.28
C SER A 11 4.75 13.60 -13.03
N HIS A 12 4.61 14.35 -14.12
CA HIS A 12 5.73 14.91 -14.90
C HIS A 12 6.70 15.79 -14.09
N SER A 13 6.21 16.46 -13.04
CA SER A 13 7.05 17.28 -12.15
C SER A 13 7.87 16.45 -11.15
N CYS A 14 7.40 15.25 -10.78
CA CYS A 14 8.12 14.34 -9.88
C CYS A 14 9.34 13.71 -10.56
N TYR A 15 9.21 13.29 -11.84
CA TYR A 15 10.32 12.69 -12.61
C TYR A 15 11.55 13.59 -12.74
N LYS A 16 11.34 14.91 -12.83
CA LYS A 16 12.43 15.89 -12.95
C LYS A 16 13.34 15.95 -11.72
N ASN A 17 12.90 15.41 -10.58
CA ASN A 17 13.62 15.45 -9.30
C ASN A 17 14.01 14.05 -8.80
N ASP A 18 13.97 13.02 -9.65
CA ASP A 18 14.22 11.60 -9.27
C ASP A 18 13.26 11.10 -8.16
N ILE A 19 12.06 11.68 -8.10
CA ILE A 19 11.01 11.30 -7.14
C ILE A 19 10.16 10.20 -7.77
N ARG A 20 10.10 9.04 -7.10
CA ARG A 20 9.18 7.95 -7.44
C ARG A 20 7.79 8.20 -6.84
N ILE A 21 6.77 7.69 -7.51
CA ILE A 21 5.36 7.84 -7.16
C ILE A 21 4.84 6.50 -6.62
N LEU A 22 4.48 6.50 -5.34
CA LEU A 22 3.75 5.42 -4.67
C LEU A 22 2.24 5.61 -4.88
N LEU A 23 1.55 4.60 -5.42
CA LEU A 23 0.11 4.67 -5.71
C LEU A 23 -0.73 4.10 -4.56
N ILE A 24 -1.68 4.90 -4.08
CA ILE A 24 -2.58 4.55 -2.98
C ILE A 24 -4.03 4.65 -3.45
N TYR A 25 -4.80 3.60 -3.24
CA TYR A 25 -6.24 3.50 -3.51
C TYR A 25 -7.02 3.44 -2.19
N ASN A 26 -7.86 4.45 -1.93
CA ASN A 26 -8.56 4.65 -0.66
C ASN A 26 -10.06 4.95 -0.83
N HIS A 27 -10.69 4.38 -1.87
CA HIS A 27 -12.10 4.65 -2.20
C HIS A 27 -13.10 3.72 -1.49
N PHE A 28 -12.61 2.84 -0.61
CA PHE A 28 -13.44 1.98 0.23
C PHE A 28 -13.24 2.32 1.71
N ARG A 29 -14.23 1.94 2.54
CA ARG A 29 -14.17 2.00 4.02
C ARG A 29 -14.57 0.68 4.68
N ASP A 30 -14.75 -0.33 3.86
CA ASP A 30 -15.14 -1.68 4.21
C ASP A 30 -14.33 -2.59 3.30
N ALA A 31 -13.46 -3.40 3.89
CA ALA A 31 -12.60 -4.34 3.22
C ALA A 31 -13.09 -5.78 3.45
N THR A 32 -14.40 -6.02 3.32
CA THR A 32 -15.00 -7.36 3.46
C THR A 32 -15.60 -7.88 2.16
N GLY A 33 -15.49 -9.19 1.95
CA GLY A 33 -16.06 -9.92 0.82
C GLY A 33 -15.19 -9.95 -0.45
N TYR A 34 -15.10 -11.13 -1.06
CA TYR A 34 -14.28 -11.37 -2.25
C TYR A 34 -14.68 -10.51 -3.46
N ASP A 35 -15.97 -10.51 -3.80
CA ASP A 35 -16.46 -9.73 -4.95
C ASP A 35 -16.26 -8.23 -4.73
N HIS A 36 -16.25 -7.78 -3.48
CA HIS A 36 -15.95 -6.38 -3.16
C HIS A 36 -14.48 -6.06 -3.40
N GLY A 37 -13.56 -6.85 -2.85
CA GLY A 37 -12.12 -6.67 -3.10
C GLY A 37 -11.77 -6.69 -4.59
N ALA A 38 -12.40 -7.59 -5.35
CA ALA A 38 -12.21 -7.64 -6.80
C ALA A 38 -12.78 -6.41 -7.54
N ARG A 39 -13.91 -5.85 -7.09
CA ARG A 39 -14.48 -4.62 -7.67
C ARG A 39 -13.61 -3.40 -7.37
N GLU A 40 -13.10 -3.28 -6.14
CA GLU A 40 -12.22 -2.19 -5.74
C GLU A 40 -10.88 -2.24 -6.49
N ALA A 41 -10.29 -3.44 -6.63
CA ALA A 41 -9.08 -3.62 -7.43
C ALA A 41 -9.29 -3.22 -8.91
N LYS A 42 -10.42 -3.61 -9.52
CA LYS A 42 -10.75 -3.19 -10.90
C LYS A 42 -10.87 -1.68 -11.05
N GLN A 43 -11.47 -0.99 -10.08
CA GLN A 43 -11.54 0.47 -10.08
C GLN A 43 -10.15 1.09 -9.96
N ALA A 44 -9.30 0.56 -9.09
CA ALA A 44 -7.93 1.03 -8.93
C ALA A 44 -7.08 0.85 -10.20
N ILE A 45 -7.20 -0.30 -10.87
CA ILE A 45 -6.57 -0.59 -12.16
C ILE A 45 -7.07 0.40 -13.23
N SER A 46 -8.37 0.66 -13.30
CA SER A 46 -8.94 1.62 -14.25
C SER A 46 -8.34 3.01 -14.07
N LEU A 47 -8.22 3.48 -12.82
CA LEU A 47 -7.62 4.78 -12.53
C LEU A 47 -6.13 4.84 -12.88
N ALA A 48 -5.39 3.75 -12.67
CA ALA A 48 -3.99 3.65 -13.03
C ALA A 48 -3.81 3.68 -14.56
N ASN A 49 -4.66 2.97 -15.30
CA ASN A 49 -4.68 2.99 -16.77
C ASN A 49 -5.01 4.40 -17.31
N ASP A 50 -6.00 5.08 -16.73
CA ASP A 50 -6.37 6.45 -17.12
C ASP A 50 -5.25 7.47 -16.91
N LEU A 51 -4.26 7.13 -16.07
CA LEU A 51 -3.07 7.92 -15.77
C LEU A 51 -1.83 7.45 -16.53
N ASP A 52 -1.95 6.45 -17.42
CA ASP A 52 -0.85 5.80 -18.13
C ASP A 52 0.26 5.30 -17.17
N VAL A 53 -0.14 4.76 -16.01
CA VAL A 53 0.80 4.15 -15.07
C VAL A 53 1.44 2.92 -15.72
N PRO A 54 2.78 2.79 -15.74
CA PRO A 54 3.48 1.65 -16.30
C PRO A 54 3.15 0.32 -15.62
N ASP A 55 3.29 -0.75 -16.40
CA ASP A 55 3.27 -2.12 -15.92
C ASP A 55 4.30 -2.34 -14.80
N GLY A 56 3.99 -3.26 -13.89
CA GLY A 56 4.83 -3.62 -12.76
C GLY A 56 4.71 -2.69 -11.56
N VAL A 57 4.07 -1.53 -11.69
CA VAL A 57 3.82 -0.63 -10.55
C VAL A 57 2.81 -1.26 -9.58
N ALA A 58 3.09 -1.16 -8.28
CA ALA A 58 2.19 -1.63 -7.24
C ALA A 58 1.09 -0.62 -6.94
N ILE A 59 -0.11 -1.14 -6.71
CA ILE A 59 -1.26 -0.36 -6.24
C ILE A 59 -1.59 -0.80 -4.81
N PHE A 60 -1.51 0.13 -3.86
CA PHE A 60 -1.76 -0.14 -2.45
C PHE A 60 -3.21 0.16 -2.07
N GLY A 61 -3.94 -0.87 -1.65
CA GLY A 61 -5.24 -0.70 -1.00
C GLY A 61 -5.05 -0.17 0.42
N ASP A 62 -5.65 0.98 0.73
CA ASP A 62 -5.56 1.65 2.04
C ASP A 62 -6.61 1.10 3.01
N ILE A 63 -6.16 0.29 3.98
CA ILE A 63 -7.01 -0.32 5.00
C ILE A 63 -6.74 0.38 6.33
N GLU A 64 -7.56 1.39 6.65
CA GLU A 64 -7.43 2.12 7.91
C GLU A 64 -7.83 1.24 9.11
N PRO A 65 -7.29 1.47 10.33
CA PRO A 65 -7.46 0.57 11.50
C PRO A 65 -8.89 0.27 11.94
N LYS A 66 -9.87 1.08 11.53
CA LYS A 66 -11.28 0.93 11.89
C LYS A 66 -12.12 0.27 10.80
N TYR A 67 -11.54 0.00 9.63
CA TYR A 67 -12.27 -0.62 8.53
C TYR A 67 -12.54 -2.09 8.88
N PRO A 68 -13.77 -2.59 8.71
CA PRO A 68 -14.02 -4.02 8.67
C PRO A 68 -13.11 -4.64 7.61
N VAL A 69 -12.46 -5.77 7.91
CA VAL A 69 -11.59 -6.46 6.96
C VAL A 69 -11.73 -7.96 7.11
N ASP A 70 -11.76 -8.68 5.98
CA ASP A 70 -11.71 -10.15 5.97
C ASP A 70 -10.75 -10.69 4.90
N SER A 71 -10.43 -11.98 5.02
CA SER A 71 -9.53 -12.65 4.07
C SER A 71 -10.12 -12.77 2.67
N ALA A 72 -11.45 -12.73 2.53
CA ALA A 72 -12.11 -12.83 1.24
C ALA A 72 -11.83 -11.59 0.41
N PHE A 73 -11.92 -10.39 0.99
CA PHE A 73 -11.58 -9.13 0.33
C PHE A 73 -10.11 -9.09 -0.07
N ILE A 74 -9.19 -9.43 0.85
CA ILE A 74 -7.75 -9.47 0.56
C ILE A 74 -7.48 -10.43 -0.61
N GLN A 75 -8.14 -11.59 -0.62
CA GLN A 75 -8.04 -12.53 -1.73
C GLN A 75 -8.56 -11.97 -3.05
N GLY A 76 -9.71 -11.29 -3.04
CA GLY A 76 -10.31 -10.68 -4.23
C GLY A 76 -9.46 -9.53 -4.79
N TRP A 77 -8.87 -8.72 -3.90
CA TRP A 77 -7.91 -7.68 -4.23
C TRP A 77 -6.67 -8.27 -4.92
N TYR A 78 -6.05 -9.26 -4.28
CA TYR A 78 -4.88 -9.97 -4.81
C TYR A 78 -5.15 -10.63 -6.16
N ASP A 79 -6.18 -11.48 -6.26
CA ASP A 79 -6.44 -12.27 -7.48
C ASP A 79 -6.70 -11.36 -8.68
N THR A 80 -7.31 -10.20 -8.45
CA THR A 80 -7.61 -9.22 -9.50
C THR A 80 -6.36 -8.47 -9.96
N LEU A 81 -5.53 -7.97 -9.04
CA LEU A 81 -4.29 -7.27 -9.39
C LEU A 81 -3.25 -8.21 -9.98
N ALA A 82 -3.08 -9.41 -9.41
CA ALA A 82 -2.13 -10.41 -9.91
C ALA A 82 -2.50 -10.97 -11.30
N ALA A 83 -3.73 -10.74 -11.77
CA ALA A 83 -4.18 -11.06 -13.13
C ALA A 83 -4.09 -9.85 -14.09
N SER A 84 -3.60 -8.70 -13.62
CA SER A 84 -3.39 -7.46 -14.38
C SER A 84 -1.90 -7.20 -14.58
N ASP A 85 -1.57 -6.05 -15.19
CA ASP A 85 -0.19 -5.59 -15.37
C ASP A 85 0.39 -4.92 -14.10
N TYR A 86 -0.39 -4.77 -13.03
CA TYR A 86 0.01 -4.13 -11.77
C TYR A 86 0.29 -5.13 -10.65
N GLN A 87 1.08 -4.71 -9.66
CA GLN A 87 1.40 -5.54 -8.48
C GLN A 87 0.41 -5.30 -7.33
N PRO A 88 0.00 -6.35 -6.59
CA PRO A 88 -0.86 -6.21 -5.42
C PRO A 88 -0.09 -5.62 -4.23
N GLY A 89 -0.55 -4.46 -3.74
CA GLY A 89 -0.07 -3.84 -2.51
C GLY A 89 -1.17 -3.65 -1.48
N LEU A 90 -0.82 -3.67 -0.19
CA LEU A 90 -1.70 -3.30 0.92
C LEU A 90 -0.98 -2.37 1.88
N TYR A 91 -1.72 -1.36 2.36
CA TYR A 91 -1.29 -0.45 3.41
C TYR A 91 -2.25 -0.53 4.60
N GLY A 92 -1.70 -0.49 5.81
CA GLY A 92 -2.48 -0.47 7.05
C GLY A 92 -1.63 -0.72 8.30
N VAL A 93 -2.31 -0.80 9.44
CA VAL A 93 -1.66 -1.19 10.71
C VAL A 93 -1.58 -2.71 10.77
N PHE A 94 -0.37 -3.26 10.64
CA PHE A 94 -0.10 -4.69 10.80
C PHE A 94 0.57 -5.00 12.14
N ASP A 95 -0.06 -4.62 13.25
CA ASP A 95 0.35 -5.04 14.60
C ASP A 95 -0.25 -6.41 14.96
N ASP A 96 0.42 -7.13 15.85
CA ASP A 96 -0.03 -8.44 16.31
C ASP A 96 -1.42 -8.35 16.95
N GLY A 97 -2.35 -9.18 16.47
CA GLY A 97 -3.75 -9.17 16.92
C GLY A 97 -4.66 -8.12 16.26
N SER A 98 -4.19 -7.33 15.27
CA SER A 98 -5.13 -6.53 14.46
C SER A 98 -6.01 -7.42 13.58
N ASN A 99 -7.25 -6.95 13.35
CA ASN A 99 -8.16 -7.56 12.39
C ASN A 99 -7.51 -7.72 11.00
N LEU A 100 -6.65 -6.77 10.60
CA LEU A 100 -5.95 -6.81 9.32
C LEU A 100 -4.93 -7.96 9.27
N VAL A 101 -4.10 -8.14 10.31
CA VAL A 101 -3.15 -9.27 10.38
C VAL A 101 -3.89 -10.60 10.44
N GLU A 102 -4.97 -10.70 11.21
CA GLU A 102 -5.81 -11.90 11.27
C GLU A 102 -6.43 -12.25 9.91
N ALA A 103 -7.02 -11.28 9.23
CA ALA A 103 -7.56 -11.42 7.89
C ALA A 103 -6.47 -11.79 6.87
N TYR A 104 -5.29 -11.17 6.98
CA TYR A 104 -4.16 -11.47 6.12
C TYR A 104 -3.73 -12.92 6.29
N HIS A 105 -3.50 -13.40 7.52
CA HIS A 105 -3.12 -14.79 7.81
C HIS A 105 -4.16 -15.82 7.35
N ALA A 106 -5.44 -15.47 7.40
CA ALA A 106 -6.53 -16.30 6.90
C ALA A 106 -6.64 -16.32 5.36
N THR A 107 -5.89 -15.46 4.65
CA THR A 107 -5.82 -15.43 3.18
C THR A 107 -4.96 -16.57 2.64
N LYS A 108 -5.22 -17.03 1.41
CA LYS A 108 -4.45 -18.12 0.79
C LYS A 108 -2.97 -17.76 0.73
N ARG A 109 -2.12 -18.76 1.01
CA ARG A 109 -0.65 -18.62 1.05
C ARG A 109 -0.06 -17.89 -0.16
N LYS A 110 -0.52 -18.21 -1.37
CA LYS A 110 -0.04 -17.54 -2.59
C LYS A 110 -0.25 -16.02 -2.55
N ALA A 111 -1.41 -15.57 -2.07
CA ALA A 111 -1.69 -14.14 -1.95
C ALA A 111 -0.79 -13.49 -0.91
N ARG A 112 -0.61 -14.16 0.24
CA ARG A 112 0.27 -13.67 1.32
C ARG A 112 1.72 -13.50 0.85
N GLU A 113 2.28 -14.53 0.22
CA GLU A 113 3.67 -14.56 -0.27
C GLU A 113 3.96 -13.59 -1.41
N ASN A 114 2.94 -13.07 -2.08
CA ASN A 114 3.09 -12.24 -3.28
C ASN A 114 2.40 -10.88 -3.18
N THR A 115 1.98 -10.45 -1.99
CA THR A 115 1.44 -9.11 -1.76
C THR A 115 2.51 -8.24 -1.10
N ILE A 116 2.71 -7.04 -1.63
CA ILE A 116 3.58 -6.03 -1.04
C ILE A 116 2.87 -5.39 0.15
N VAL A 117 3.47 -5.48 1.33
CA VAL A 117 2.95 -4.86 2.54
C VAL A 117 3.72 -3.60 2.86
N TRP A 118 2.98 -2.52 3.03
CA TRP A 118 3.43 -1.27 3.61
C TRP A 118 2.73 -1.09 4.96
N THR A 119 3.43 -1.37 6.05
CA THR A 119 2.87 -1.26 7.40
C THR A 119 2.97 0.16 7.93
N SER A 120 2.00 0.59 8.73
CA SER A 120 2.09 1.79 9.57
C SER A 120 2.38 1.45 11.03
N TYR A 121 3.07 0.35 11.31
CA TYR A 121 3.42 -0.09 12.66
C TYR A 121 4.85 -0.65 12.74
N PRO A 122 5.59 -0.40 13.83
CA PRO A 122 5.26 0.49 14.95
C PRO A 122 5.38 1.98 14.57
N GLN A 123 4.63 2.85 15.28
CA GLN A 123 4.77 4.30 15.17
C GLN A 123 5.88 4.81 16.11
N GLN A 124 6.63 5.80 15.65
CA GLN A 124 7.76 6.44 16.31
C GLN A 124 7.65 7.97 16.15
N GLU A 125 8.63 8.70 16.69
CA GLU A 125 8.73 10.14 16.50
C GLU A 125 9.13 10.49 15.06
N ILE A 126 8.62 11.61 14.56
CA ILE A 126 9.00 12.17 13.27
C ILE A 126 10.47 12.61 13.33
N THR A 127 11.23 12.27 12.29
CA THR A 127 12.65 12.62 12.19
C THR A 127 12.98 13.19 10.81
N THR A 128 14.12 13.88 10.70
CA THR A 128 14.70 14.19 9.40
C THR A 128 15.27 12.93 8.75
N LYS A 129 15.54 12.98 7.44
CA LYS A 129 16.13 11.84 6.72
C LYS A 129 17.43 11.33 7.35
N GLU A 130 18.27 12.24 7.85
CA GLU A 130 19.56 11.94 8.47
C GLU A 130 19.41 11.26 9.84
N ASN A 131 18.27 11.45 10.49
CA ASN A 131 17.94 10.92 11.81
C ASN A 131 16.86 9.83 11.73
N ALA A 132 16.61 9.27 10.54
CA ALA A 132 15.65 8.19 10.37
C ALA A 132 16.04 6.97 11.22
N PRO A 133 15.06 6.26 11.81
CA PRO A 133 15.35 5.06 12.56
C PRO A 133 15.92 3.96 11.65
N LYS A 134 16.48 2.91 12.25
CA LYS A 134 16.78 1.69 11.50
C LYS A 134 15.47 1.04 11.08
N TYR A 135 15.44 0.48 9.88
CA TYR A 135 14.29 -0.26 9.37
C TYR A 135 13.93 -1.42 10.30
N ALA A 136 12.78 -1.31 10.96
CA ALA A 136 12.26 -2.30 11.91
C ALA A 136 10.71 -2.30 11.92
N PRO A 137 10.05 -2.50 10.75
CA PRO A 137 8.60 -2.67 10.70
C PRO A 137 8.14 -3.96 11.37
N GLU A 138 6.86 -3.97 11.72
CA GLU A 138 6.15 -5.21 12.05
C GLU A 138 5.07 -5.49 10.99
N GLY A 139 4.90 -6.78 10.71
CA GLY A 139 3.91 -7.27 9.77
C GLY A 139 4.02 -8.78 9.57
N PRO A 140 3.19 -9.37 8.68
CA PRO A 140 3.18 -10.80 8.46
C PRO A 140 4.52 -11.30 7.90
N ASP A 141 5.11 -12.34 8.52
CA ASP A 141 6.41 -12.89 8.13
C ASP A 141 6.47 -13.41 6.69
N ASP A 142 5.32 -13.81 6.14
CA ASP A 142 5.22 -14.35 4.80
C ASP A 142 4.74 -13.32 3.77
N ALA A 143 4.73 -12.03 4.12
CA ALA A 143 4.48 -10.94 3.20
C ALA A 143 5.77 -10.38 2.59
N LEU A 144 5.64 -9.66 1.47
CA LEU A 144 6.70 -8.82 0.95
C LEU A 144 6.70 -7.48 1.73
N LEU A 145 7.17 -7.52 2.98
CA LEU A 145 7.19 -6.36 3.90
C LEU A 145 8.24 -5.35 3.45
N TYR A 146 7.85 -4.46 2.53
CA TYR A 146 8.77 -3.55 1.84
C TYR A 146 8.62 -2.10 2.26
N GLY A 147 7.52 -1.74 2.94
CA GLY A 147 7.28 -0.39 3.38
C GLY A 147 6.97 -0.27 4.85
N TRP A 148 7.42 0.83 5.44
CA TRP A 148 7.12 1.20 6.81
C TRP A 148 6.85 2.70 6.92
N GLN A 149 5.62 3.06 7.23
CA GLN A 149 5.29 4.40 7.73
C GLN A 149 5.57 4.43 9.22
N TYR A 150 6.71 4.99 9.62
CA TYR A 150 7.11 5.00 11.02
C TYR A 150 6.61 6.22 11.78
N ALA A 151 6.17 7.29 11.12
CA ALA A 151 5.54 8.42 11.82
C ALA A 151 4.56 9.17 10.93
N ILE A 152 3.50 9.68 11.55
CA ILE A 152 2.45 10.51 10.94
C ILE A 152 2.64 11.96 11.43
N GLU A 153 2.70 12.93 10.52
CA GLU A 153 2.77 14.36 10.88
C GLU A 153 1.47 15.10 10.54
N SER A 154 0.77 15.60 11.57
CA SER A 154 -0.48 16.36 11.40
C SER A 154 -0.32 17.89 11.48
N ASP A 155 0.81 18.40 11.98
CA ASP A 155 0.83 19.77 12.54
C ASP A 155 1.69 20.78 11.77
N LYS A 156 2.75 20.36 11.05
CA LYS A 156 3.71 21.29 10.39
C LYS A 156 3.77 21.17 8.87
N CYS A 157 3.65 19.95 8.35
CA CYS A 157 3.51 19.60 6.95
C CYS A 157 2.72 18.29 6.91
N ASN A 158 1.69 18.17 6.08
CA ASN A 158 0.91 16.94 5.93
C ASN A 158 1.73 15.89 5.13
N ILE A 159 2.85 15.45 5.68
CA ILE A 159 3.76 14.49 5.07
C ILE A 159 4.12 13.45 6.14
N ASP A 160 3.79 12.20 5.87
CA ASP A 160 4.20 11.08 6.73
C ASP A 160 5.63 10.66 6.40
N THR A 161 6.39 10.24 7.42
CA THR A 161 7.75 9.75 7.24
C THR A 161 7.77 8.24 7.08
N ASN A 162 8.48 7.78 6.05
CA ASN A 162 8.48 6.40 5.61
C ASN A 162 9.91 5.89 5.38
N LEU A 163 10.10 4.60 5.61
CA LEU A 163 11.27 3.86 5.15
C LEU A 163 10.82 2.72 4.24
N PHE A 164 11.57 2.50 3.17
CA PHE A 164 11.27 1.47 2.18
C PHE A 164 12.51 0.63 1.92
N THR A 165 12.30 -0.67 1.67
CA THR A 165 13.37 -1.52 1.16
C THR A 165 13.69 -1.16 -0.29
N LYS A 166 14.85 -1.61 -0.79
CA LYS A 166 15.27 -1.29 -2.16
C LYS A 166 14.35 -1.96 -3.19
N GLU A 167 13.85 -3.14 -2.86
CA GLU A 167 12.97 -3.97 -3.69
C GLU A 167 11.67 -3.23 -4.04
N LEU A 168 11.18 -2.34 -3.17
CA LEU A 168 9.99 -1.55 -3.49
C LEU A 168 10.20 -0.62 -4.69
N LEU A 169 11.43 -0.13 -4.92
CA LEU A 169 11.70 0.88 -5.96
C LEU A 169 11.35 0.39 -7.37
N ASP A 170 11.39 -0.92 -7.60
CA ASP A 170 11.03 -1.55 -8.87
C ASP A 170 9.51 -1.61 -9.08
N ALA A 171 8.73 -1.36 -8.03
CA ALA A 171 7.26 -1.36 -8.03
C ALA A 171 6.68 0.06 -7.86
N LEU A 172 7.48 1.12 -7.98
CA LEU A 172 7.02 2.51 -7.95
C LEU A 172 7.02 3.12 -9.36
N TRP A 173 6.12 4.08 -9.59
CA TRP A 173 6.04 4.83 -10.85
C TRP A 173 7.09 5.94 -10.92
#